data_AF-A0A6A5AAV0-F1
#
_entry.id   AF-A0A6A5AAV0-F1
#
_cell.length_a   1.000
_cell.length_b   1.000
_cell.length_c   1.000
_cell.angle_alpha   90.00
_cell.angle_beta   90.00
_cell.angle_gamma   90.00
#
_symmetry.space_group_name_H-M   'P 1'
#
loop_
_entity.id
_entity.type
_entity.pdbx_description
1 polymer ?
#
loop_
_entity_poly.entity_id
_entity_poly.type
_entity_poly.pdbx_seq_one_letter_code
_entity_poly.pdbx_strand_id
1 'polypeptide(L)' 'FYLVGQQNQETRALRREVRERRIAMLPFLQAEEDIEFLQNEAYYFEQEKARMKNVPGWKVGESVYHSKKWQIPLYAK' A
#
# COMPACT_ATOMS: atom_id res chain seq x y z
N PHE A 1 -2.81 43.46 1.25
CA PHE A 1 -3.62 42.31 0.79
C PHE A 1 -3.32 41.85 -0.65
N TYR A 2 -2.95 42.75 -1.59
CA TYR A 2 -2.61 42.39 -2.98
C TYR A 2 -1.40 41.44 -3.13
N LEU A 3 -0.24 41.80 -2.56
CA LEU A 3 0.99 41.00 -2.65
C LEU A 3 0.84 39.60 -2.05
N VAL A 4 0.13 39.50 -0.93
CA VAL A 4 -0.18 38.20 -0.29
C VAL A 4 -1.07 37.34 -1.20
N GLY A 5 -2.03 37.95 -1.89
CA GLY A 5 -2.86 37.27 -2.88
C GLY A 5 -2.05 36.70 -4.04
N GLN A 6 -1.08 37.48 -4.54
CA GLN A 6 -0.18 37.05 -5.62
C GLN A 6 0.71 35.88 -5.19
N GLN A 7 1.35 35.98 -4.02
CA GLN A 7 2.16 34.89 -3.45
C GLN A 7 1.33 33.62 -3.22
N ASN A 8 0.07 33.76 -2.79
CA ASN A 8 -0.83 32.62 -2.64
C ASN A 8 -1.16 31.95 -3.98
N GLN A 9 -1.19 32.69 -5.09
CA GLN A 9 -1.39 32.10 -6.43
C GLN A 9 -0.14 31.35 -6.89
N GLU A 10 1.04 31.94 -6.71
CA GLU A 10 2.33 31.33 -7.07
C GLU A 10 2.57 30.03 -6.27
N THR A 11 2.34 30.06 -4.95
CA THR A 11 2.47 28.87 -4.10
C THR A 11 1.49 27.76 -4.47
N ARG A 12 0.27 28.11 -4.91
CA ARG A 12 -0.69 27.11 -5.43
C ARG A 12 -0.21 26.50 -6.75
N ALA A 13 0.37 27.28 -7.64
CA ALA A 13 0.94 26.79 -8.89
C ALA A 13 2.10 25.81 -8.62
N LEU A 14 3.03 26.18 -7.73
CA LEU A 14 4.13 25.30 -7.32
C LEU A 14 3.63 24.00 -6.67
N ARG A 15 2.63 24.07 -5.78
CA ARG A 15 2.04 22.87 -5.17
C ARG A 15 1.35 21.97 -6.19
N ARG A 16 0.74 22.54 -7.23
CA ARG A 16 0.13 21.79 -8.32
C ARG A 16 1.19 21.02 -9.10
N GLU A 17 2.27 21.69 -9.48
CA GLU A 17 3.39 21.08 -10.18
C GLU A 17 4.01 19.92 -9.37
N VAL A 18 4.26 20.11 -8.08
CA VAL A 18 4.76 19.04 -7.20
C VAL A 18 3.80 17.84 -7.16
N ARG A 19 2.48 18.09 -7.15
CA ARG A 19 1.48 17.02 -7.18
C ARG A 19 1.49 16.27 -8.50
N GLU A 20 1.57 16.97 -9.62
CA GLU A 20 1.62 16.38 -10.96
C GLU A 20 2.85 15.48 -11.12
N ARG A 21 4.02 15.94 -10.65
CA ARG A 21 5.25 15.14 -10.61
C ARG A 21 5.08 13.87 -9.77
N ARG A 22 4.43 13.96 -8.61
CA ARG A 22 4.16 12.78 -7.77
C ARG A 22 3.20 11.80 -8.44
N ILE A 23 2.13 12.29 -9.06
CA ILE A 23 1.16 11.45 -9.78
C ILE A 23 1.84 10.69 -10.93
N ALA A 24 2.77 11.35 -11.65
CA ALA A 24 3.53 10.71 -12.72
C ALA A 24 4.40 9.55 -12.23
N MET A 25 4.97 9.66 -11.02
CA MET A 25 5.85 8.63 -10.43
C MET A 25 5.11 7.55 -9.64
N LEU A 26 3.91 7.87 -9.14
CA LEU A 26 3.10 6.99 -8.28
C LEU A 26 2.91 5.55 -8.82
N PRO A 27 2.58 5.31 -10.11
CA PRO A 27 2.36 3.94 -10.58
C PRO A 27 3.62 3.06 -10.51
N PHE A 28 4.81 3.65 -10.63
CA PHE A 28 6.06 2.89 -10.53
C PHE A 28 6.35 2.49 -9.09
N LEU A 29 6.22 3.45 -8.16
CA LEU A 29 6.41 3.20 -6.73
C LEU A 29 5.38 2.19 -6.21
N GLN A 30 4.13 2.30 -6.63
CA GLN A 30 3.08 1.35 -6.27
C GLN A 30 3.42 -0.07 -6.77
N ALA A 31 3.91 -0.20 -8.00
CA ALA A 31 4.28 -1.50 -8.55
C ALA A 31 5.47 -2.13 -7.81
N GLU A 32 6.46 -1.33 -7.43
CA GLU A 32 7.60 -1.79 -6.61
C GLU A 32 7.14 -2.30 -5.24
N GLU A 33 6.27 -1.53 -4.57
CA GLU A 33 5.71 -1.89 -3.27
C GLU A 33 4.83 -3.15 -3.36
N ASP A 34 4.00 -3.28 -4.40
CA ASP A 34 3.18 -4.47 -4.64
C ASP A 34 4.05 -5.74 -4.81
N ILE A 35 5.21 -5.64 -5.47
CA ILE A 35 6.16 -6.75 -5.62
C ILE A 35 6.75 -7.14 -4.26
N GLU A 36 7.22 -6.17 -3.48
CA GLU A 36 7.77 -6.40 -2.15
C GLU A 36 6.72 -7.02 -1.21
N PHE A 37 5.49 -6.53 -1.29
CA PHE A 37 4.36 -7.04 -0.52
C PHE A 37 4.11 -8.53 -0.81
N LEU A 38 4.04 -8.92 -2.08
CA LEU A 38 3.79 -10.32 -2.47
C LEU A 38 4.92 -11.26 -2.03
N GLN A 39 6.17 -10.78 -2.04
CA GLN A 39 7.32 -11.56 -1.54
C GLN A 39 7.23 -11.79 -0.03
N ASN A 40 6.90 -10.74 0.73
CA ASN A 40 6.72 -10.84 2.17
C ASN A 40 5.53 -11.72 2.53
N GLU A 41 4.42 -11.59 1.81
CA GLU A 41 3.22 -12.41 2.00
C GLU A 41 3.52 -13.90 1.76
N ALA A 42 4.24 -14.23 0.67
CA ALA A 42 4.67 -15.59 0.39
C ALA A 42 5.54 -16.16 1.52
N TYR A 43 6.50 -15.38 2.01
CA TYR A 43 7.35 -15.77 3.14
C TYR A 43 6.53 -16.05 4.41
N TYR A 44 5.54 -15.21 4.72
CA TYR A 44 4.67 -15.42 5.87
C TYR A 44 3.80 -16.67 5.73
N PHE A 45 3.28 -16.96 4.53
CA PHE A 45 2.54 -18.19 4.29
C PHE A 45 3.40 -19.45 4.43
N GLU A 46 4.65 -19.42 4.01
CA GLU A 46 5.58 -20.54 4.24
C GLU A 46 5.83 -20.76 5.73
N GLN A 47 6.05 -19.68 6.49
CA GLN A 47 6.22 -19.76 7.93
C GLN A 47 4.96 -20.23 8.66
N GLU A 48 3.79 -19.77 8.23
CA GLU A 48 2.51 -20.18 8.78
C GLU A 48 2.30 -21.67 8.54
N LYS A 49 2.52 -22.16 7.31
CA LYS A 49 2.45 -23.57 6.95
C LYS A 49 3.38 -24.43 7.79
N ALA A 50 4.62 -23.98 8.02
CA ALA A 50 5.59 -24.71 8.83
C ALA A 50 5.19 -24.80 10.31
N ARG A 51 4.67 -23.70 10.88
CA ARG A 51 4.28 -23.61 12.29
C ARG A 51 2.94 -24.28 12.60
N MET A 52 1.96 -24.16 11.70
CA MET A 52 0.58 -24.60 11.94
C MET A 52 0.28 -26.02 11.43
N LYS A 53 1.28 -26.74 10.87
CA LYS A 53 1.12 -28.09 10.31
C LYS A 53 0.44 -29.13 11.22
N ASN A 54 0.56 -28.96 12.54
CA ASN A 54 0.08 -29.94 13.54
C ASN A 54 -1.23 -29.50 14.21
N VAL A 55 -1.79 -28.34 13.87
CA VAL A 55 -2.99 -27.81 14.52
C VAL A 55 -4.23 -28.25 13.73
N PRO A 56 -5.15 -29.03 14.32
CA PRO A 56 -6.33 -29.51 13.62
C PRO A 56 -7.28 -28.35 13.30
N GLY A 57 -7.78 -28.32 12.06
CA GLY A 57 -8.74 -27.31 11.61
C GLY A 57 -8.14 -25.99 11.11
N TRP A 58 -6.82 -25.80 11.21
CA TRP A 58 -6.15 -24.62 10.65
C TRP A 58 -5.98 -24.74 9.13
N LYS A 59 -6.38 -23.71 8.39
CA LYS A 59 -6.15 -23.60 6.95
C LYS A 59 -5.24 -22.41 6.66
N VAL A 60 -4.09 -22.69 6.07
CA VAL A 60 -3.11 -21.66 5.69
C VAL A 60 -3.71 -20.73 4.63
N GLY A 61 -3.60 -19.42 4.84
CA GLY A 61 -4.09 -18.42 3.89
C GLY A 61 -5.62 -18.29 3.81
N GLU A 62 -6.37 -18.82 4.78
CA GLU A 62 -7.81 -18.59 4.85
C GLU A 62 -8.10 -17.12 5.21
N SER A 63 -8.90 -16.45 4.38
CA SER A 63 -9.34 -15.08 4.67
C SER A 63 -10.23 -15.07 5.92
N VAL A 64 -9.90 -14.20 6.87
CA VAL A 64 -10.72 -13.94 8.06
C VAL A 64 -12.06 -13.29 7.68
N TYR A 65 -12.11 -12.62 6.53
CA TYR A 65 -13.30 -11.92 6.06
C TYR A 65 -14.19 -12.81 5.19
N HIS A 66 -15.51 -12.70 5.40
CA HIS A 66 -16.51 -13.39 4.58
C HIS A 66 -16.65 -12.83 3.15
N SER A 67 -16.03 -11.68 2.86
CA SER A 67 -16.05 -11.07 1.52
C SER A 67 -14.96 -11.66 0.64
N LYS A 68 -15.24 -11.88 -0.66
CA LYS A 68 -14.24 -12.26 -1.67
C LYS A 68 -13.34 -11.10 -2.12
N LYS A 69 -13.42 -9.93 -1.47
CA LYS A 69 -12.59 -8.77 -1.79
C LYS A 69 -11.25 -8.91 -1.07
N TRP A 70 -10.17 -8.62 -1.77
CA TRP A 70 -8.87 -8.48 -1.14
C TRP A 70 -8.88 -7.27 -0.19
N GLN A 71 -8.23 -7.43 0.96
CA GLN A 71 -8.09 -6.39 1.97
C GLN A 71 -6.64 -6.27 2.38
N ILE A 72 -6.20 -5.03 2.63
CA ILE A 72 -4.87 -4.73 3.10
C ILE A 72 -4.71 -5.35 4.50
N PRO A 73 -3.67 -6.16 4.75
CA PRO A 73 -3.46 -6.73 6.08
C PRO A 73 -2.99 -5.64 7.06
N LEU A 74 -3.35 -5.79 8.34
CA LEU A 74 -3.11 -4.77 9.39
C LEU A 74 -1.64 -4.36 9.58
N TYR A 75 -0.70 -5.24 9.20
CA TYR A 75 0.73 -5.00 9.34
C TYR A 75 1.37 -4.35 8.10
N ALA A 76 0.68 -4.33 6.95
CA ALA A 76 1.12 -3.56 5.80
C ALA A 76 0.85 -2.08 6.11
N LYS A 77 1.91 -1.28 6.15
CA LYS A 77 1.91 0.10 6.64
C LYS A 77 2.32 1.06 5.56
#